data_AF-A0A5N6UJ27-F1
#
_entry.id   AF-A0A5N6UJ27-F1
#
_cell.length_a   1.000
_cell.length_b   1.000
_cell.length_c   1.000
_cell.angle_alpha   90.00
_cell.angle_beta   90.00
_cell.angle_gamma   90.00
#
_symmetry.space_group_name_H-M   'P 1'
#
loop_
_entity.id
_entity.type
_entity.pdbx_description
1 polymer ?
#
loop_
_entity_poly.entity_id
_entity_poly.type
_entity_poly.pdbx_seq_one_letter_code
_entity_poly.pdbx_strand_id
1 'polypeptide(L)'
;MDRDSLVEKYKNSPNVDMVDIFIRTFKDYDKDIDKTMSEDEYQTMAREVFGEDLSDQTIQASFENLDKDHDGQLSFDEYMDGCMNMV
;
A
#
# COMPACT_ATOMS: atom_id res chain seq x y z
N MET A 1 1.46 -0.73 -15.61
CA MET A 1 1.05 0.62 -15.18
C MET A 1 2.30 1.41 -14.92
N ASP A 2 2.38 2.62 -15.47
CA ASP A 2 3.56 3.48 -15.40
C ASP A 2 3.35 4.57 -14.34
N ARG A 3 4.44 5.08 -13.75
CA ARG A 3 4.41 6.15 -12.73
C ARG A 3 3.55 7.34 -13.16
N ASP A 4 3.71 7.79 -14.39
CA ASP A 4 2.96 8.93 -14.94
C ASP A 4 1.45 8.68 -14.95
N SER A 5 1.03 7.46 -15.31
CA SER A 5 -0.40 7.07 -15.27
C SER A 5 -0.95 7.04 -13.85
N LEU A 6 -0.13 6.68 -12.86
CA LEU A 6 -0.53 6.70 -11.44
C LEU A 6 -0.66 8.13 -10.91
N VAL A 7 0.31 9.00 -11.21
CA VAL A 7 0.24 10.43 -10.85
C VAL A 7 -1.01 11.06 -11.44
N GLU A 8 -1.35 10.74 -12.70
CA GLU A 8 -2.55 11.28 -13.34
C GLU A 8 -3.85 10.70 -12.73
N LYS A 9 -3.88 9.39 -12.42
CA LYS A 9 -5.00 8.72 -11.75
C LYS A 9 -5.29 9.35 -10.38
N TYR A 10 -4.24 9.61 -9.59
CA TYR A 10 -4.33 10.12 -8.23
C TYR A 10 -4.05 11.62 -8.10
N LYS A 11 -4.09 12.41 -9.18
CA LYS A 11 -3.75 13.85 -9.19
C LYS A 11 -4.54 14.73 -8.22
N ASN A 12 -5.71 14.26 -7.77
CA ASN A 12 -6.57 14.96 -6.81
C ASN A 12 -6.49 14.38 -5.40
N SER A 13 -5.70 13.32 -5.20
CA SER A 13 -5.49 12.69 -3.90
C SER A 13 -4.49 13.51 -3.09
N PRO A 14 -4.69 13.63 -1.76
CA PRO A 14 -3.83 14.45 -0.90
C PRO A 14 -2.38 13.95 -0.84
N ASN A 15 -2.17 12.66 -1.09
CA ASN A 15 -0.85 12.02 -1.00
C ASN A 15 -0.20 11.80 -2.38
N VAL A 16 -0.64 12.49 -3.44
CA VAL A 16 -0.10 12.28 -4.80
C VAL A 16 1.42 12.52 -4.89
N ASP A 17 1.95 13.47 -4.12
CA ASP A 17 3.39 13.75 -4.04
C ASP A 17 4.19 12.58 -3.44
N MET A 18 3.54 11.70 -2.68
CA MET A 18 4.13 10.51 -2.07
C MET A 18 4.12 9.28 -3.00
N VAL A 19 3.61 9.40 -4.23
CA VAL A 19 3.50 8.29 -5.20
C VAL A 19 4.82 7.54 -5.40
N ASP A 20 5.94 8.24 -5.50
CA ASP A 20 7.25 7.62 -5.68
C ASP A 20 7.69 6.85 -4.44
N ILE A 21 7.34 7.34 -3.25
CA ILE A 21 7.63 6.68 -1.99
C ILE A 21 6.84 5.38 -1.92
N PHE A 22 5.52 5.41 -2.18
CA PHE A 22 4.69 4.21 -2.17
C PHE A 22 5.12 3.19 -3.23
N ILE A 23 5.42 3.63 -4.47
CA ILE A 23 5.93 2.73 -5.52
C ILE A 23 7.26 2.10 -5.09
N ARG A 24 8.16 2.87 -4.50
CA ARG A 24 9.46 2.37 -4.06
C ARG A 24 9.30 1.39 -2.92
N THR A 25 8.52 1.74 -1.90
CA THR A 25 8.23 0.87 -0.77
C THR A 25 7.61 -0.45 -1.25
N PHE A 26 6.60 -0.40 -2.11
CA PHE A 26 6.01 -1.62 -2.68
C PHE A 26 7.08 -2.51 -3.33
N LYS A 27 7.99 -1.92 -4.11
CA LYS A 27 9.08 -2.66 -4.77
C LYS A 27 10.17 -3.16 -3.82
N ASP A 28 10.43 -2.46 -2.73
CA ASP A 28 11.38 -2.88 -1.70
C ASP A 28 10.82 -4.06 -0.87
N TYR A 29 9.49 -4.13 -0.74
CA TYR A 29 8.79 -5.15 0.04
C TYR A 29 8.32 -6.36 -0.78
N ASP A 30 7.91 -6.18 -2.03
CA ASP A 30 7.59 -7.26 -3.00
C ASP A 30 8.87 -8.01 -3.42
N LYS A 31 9.38 -8.85 -2.51
CA LYS A 31 10.64 -9.58 -2.67
C LYS A 31 10.53 -10.77 -3.60
N ASP A 32 9.36 -11.37 -3.68
CA ASP A 32 9.09 -12.52 -4.56
C ASP A 32 8.68 -12.09 -5.99
N ILE A 33 8.51 -10.78 -6.23
CA ILE A 33 8.15 -10.20 -7.53
C ILE A 33 6.82 -10.81 -8.04
N ASP A 34 5.97 -11.21 -7.10
CA ASP A 34 4.64 -11.74 -7.38
C ASP A 34 3.65 -10.60 -7.65
N LYS A 35 4.07 -9.35 -7.43
CA LYS A 35 3.29 -8.12 -7.59
C LYS A 35 2.16 -8.01 -6.57
N THR A 36 2.28 -8.74 -5.48
CA THR A 36 1.36 -8.73 -4.36
C THR A 36 2.15 -8.49 -3.08
N MET A 37 1.47 -8.03 -2.04
CA MET A 37 2.07 -7.84 -0.73
C MET A 37 1.25 -8.64 0.27
N SER A 38 1.90 -9.62 0.90
CA SER A 38 1.25 -10.45 1.91
C SER A 38 0.91 -9.64 3.17
N GLU A 39 0.00 -10.13 4.00
CA GLU A 39 -0.36 -9.50 5.29
C GLU A 39 0.88 -9.22 6.16
N ASP A 40 1.84 -10.15 6.22
CA ASP A 40 3.09 -10.02 7.01
C ASP A 40 4.01 -8.91 6.46
N GLU A 41 4.09 -8.79 5.13
CA GLU A 41 4.89 -7.76 4.47
C GLU A 41 4.26 -6.39 4.64
N TYR A 42 2.93 -6.31 4.51
CA TYR A 42 2.17 -5.10 4.78
C TYR A 42 2.31 -4.69 6.25
N GLN A 43 2.30 -5.63 7.21
CA GLN A 43 2.51 -5.32 8.62
C GLN A 43 3.87 -4.70 8.91
N THR A 44 4.91 -5.28 8.32
CA THR A 44 6.27 -4.74 8.47
C THR A 44 6.38 -3.35 7.85
N MET A 45 5.88 -3.20 6.62
CA MET A 45 5.86 -1.93 5.90
C MET A 45 5.06 -0.86 6.64
N ALA A 46 3.88 -1.21 7.16
CA ALA A 46 3.01 -0.26 7.83
C ALA A 46 3.67 0.32 9.08
N ARG A 47 4.42 -0.50 9.82
CA ARG A 47 5.20 -0.05 10.98
C ARG A 47 6.36 0.86 10.58
N GLU A 48 7.05 0.55 9.49
CA GLU A 48 8.18 1.38 9.01
C GLU A 48 7.72 2.71 8.38
N VAL A 49 6.58 2.72 7.69
CA VAL A 49 6.10 3.88 6.91
C VAL A 49 5.16 4.78 7.73
N PHE A 50 4.20 4.19 8.44
CA PHE A 50 3.19 4.92 9.19
C PHE A 50 3.51 5.02 10.69
N GLY A 51 4.35 4.13 11.21
CA GLY A 51 4.94 4.20 12.56
C GLY A 51 4.75 2.95 13.41
N GLU A 52 5.73 2.69 14.29
CA GLU A 52 5.79 1.50 15.15
C GLU A 52 4.68 1.43 16.21
N ASP A 53 3.96 2.53 16.47
CA ASP A 53 2.87 2.59 17.46
C ASP A 53 1.55 1.94 16.95
N LEU A 54 1.52 1.53 15.67
CA LEU A 54 0.38 0.81 15.12
C LEU A 54 0.28 -0.59 15.73
N SER A 55 -0.82 -0.82 16.44
CA SER A 55 -1.18 -2.13 16.99
C SER A 55 -1.52 -3.11 15.86
N ASP A 56 -1.21 -4.40 16.04
CA ASP A 56 -1.51 -5.46 15.06
C ASP A 56 -2.98 -5.44 14.61
N GLN A 57 -3.90 -5.16 15.54
CA GLN A 57 -5.33 -5.04 15.24
C GLN A 57 -5.67 -3.89 14.28
N THR A 58 -5.00 -2.74 14.43
CA THR A 58 -5.21 -1.58 13.53
C THR A 58 -4.66 -1.86 12.15
N ILE A 59 -3.51 -2.53 12.08
CA ILE A 59 -2.88 -2.89 10.81
C ILE A 59 -3.73 -3.95 10.09
N GLN A 60 -4.19 -4.98 10.80
CA GLN A 60 -5.08 -6.00 10.26
C GLN A 60 -6.40 -5.40 9.78
N ALA A 61 -7.03 -4.53 10.57
CA ALA A 61 -8.24 -3.83 10.14
C ALA A 61 -7.97 -2.96 8.90
N SER A 62 -6.80 -2.33 8.79
CA SER A 62 -6.42 -1.57 7.60
C SER A 62 -6.23 -2.48 6.40
N PHE A 63 -5.53 -3.61 6.59
CA PHE A 63 -5.32 -4.62 5.56
C PHE A 63 -6.65 -5.16 5.02
N GLU A 64 -7.57 -5.60 5.89
CA GLU A 64 -8.88 -6.11 5.48
C GLU A 64 -9.75 -5.05 4.77
N ASN A 65 -9.54 -3.77 5.05
CA ASN A 65 -10.23 -2.69 4.32
C ASN A 65 -9.62 -2.43 2.93
N LEU A 66 -8.34 -2.75 2.76
CA LEU A 66 -7.60 -2.58 1.50
C LEU A 66 -7.71 -3.78 0.59
N ASP A 67 -7.71 -4.99 1.15
CA ASP A 67 -7.91 -6.27 0.47
C ASP A 67 -9.39 -6.42 0.09
N LYS A 68 -9.74 -5.90 -1.10
CA LYS A 68 -11.13 -5.85 -1.57
C LYS A 68 -11.58 -7.16 -2.19
N ASP A 69 -10.65 -7.93 -2.72
CA ASP A 69 -10.96 -9.25 -3.26
C ASP A 69 -10.84 -10.40 -2.24
N HIS A 70 -10.35 -10.08 -1.04
CA HIS A 70 -10.22 -10.99 0.10
C HIS A 70 -9.38 -12.23 -0.23
N ASP A 71 -8.31 -12.06 -1.04
CA ASP A 71 -7.36 -13.13 -1.35
C ASP A 71 -6.25 -13.26 -0.30
N GLY A 72 -6.22 -12.38 0.69
CA GLY A 72 -5.20 -12.35 1.73
C GLY A 72 -3.90 -11.69 1.28
N GLN A 73 -3.92 -10.95 0.18
CA GLN A 73 -2.79 -10.21 -0.38
C GLN A 73 -3.25 -8.83 -0.84
N LEU A 74 -2.34 -7.87 -0.87
CA LEU A 74 -2.61 -6.56 -1.46
C LEU A 74 -1.97 -6.50 -2.82
N SER A 75 -2.79 -6.46 -3.85
CA SER A 75 -2.32 -6.16 -5.19
C SER A 75 -1.81 -4.72 -5.27
N PHE A 76 -0.93 -4.45 -6.23
CA PHE A 76 -0.37 -3.10 -6.42
C PHE A 76 -1.45 -2.00 -6.56
N ASP A 77 -2.61 -2.29 -7.16
CA ASP A 77 -3.68 -1.29 -7.31
C ASP A 77 -4.39 -1.05 -5.97
N GLU A 78 -4.65 -2.08 -5.17
CA GLU A 78 -5.26 -1.97 -3.83
C GLU A 78 -4.36 -1.21 -2.85
N TYR A 79 -3.07 -1.55 -2.85
CA TYR A 79 -2.07 -0.85 -2.05
C TYR A 79 -2.02 0.64 -2.41
N MET A 80 -1.92 0.97 -3.70
CA MET A 80 -1.87 2.36 -4.16
C MET A 80 -3.18 3.09 -3.88
N ASP A 81 -4.33 2.46 -4.08
CA ASP A 81 -5.63 3.04 -3.76
C ASP A 81 -5.74 3.37 -2.27
N GLY A 82 -5.28 2.46 -1.40
CA GLY A 82 -5.20 2.65 0.03
C GLY A 82 -4.34 3.82 0.43
N CYS A 83 -3.07 3.82 0.04
CA CYS A 83 -2.13 4.87 0.39
C CYS A 83 -2.54 6.26 -0.16
N MET A 84 -3.22 6.29 -1.31
CA MET A 84 -3.63 7.54 -1.95
C MET A 84 -4.94 8.10 -1.40
N ASN A 85 -5.90 7.25 -1.02
CA ASN A 85 -7.24 7.68 -0.65
C ASN A 85 -7.53 7.59 0.85
N MET A 86 -6.57 7.17 1.68
CA MET A 86 -6.70 7.23 3.14
C MET A 86 -6.76 8.71 3.59
N VAL A 87 -7.98 9.17 3.90
CA VAL A 87 -8.32 10.49 4.46
C VAL A 87 -9.21 10.31 5.67
#